data_AF-A0A1F6DVT7-F1
#
_entry.id   AF-A0A1F6DVT7-F1
#
_cell.length_a   1.000
_cell.length_b   1.000
_cell.length_c   1.000
_cell.angle_alpha   90.00
_cell.angle_beta   90.00
_cell.angle_gamma   90.00
#
_symmetry.space_group_name_H-M   'P 1'
#
loop_
_entity.id
_entity.type
_entity.pdbx_description
1 polymer ?
#
loop_
_entity_poly.entity_id
_entity_poly.type
_entity_poly.pdbx_seq_one_letter_code
_entity_poly.pdbx_strand_id
1 'polypeptide(L)'
;MTHGKTLPSEAPPVPLRIVLLLVALGMLVSVGAPASNPSFYSSALRPFAEIHVSIGAEQYTVRNGLVFLNGTEVKRKESGDVLRLAYEKMAATRNPLMALAGTDPEKMSAIADTLQETALLLSKQQQNARDAFLVQSALYPISFLRSEAALEAARLSFVSSGSDRDARAYEFALGAALDAYRRDLARFRSAFRDSVPSDSRPYVAQQNFISYGGVLDALSVLDSGADTVRKQHERRMRCVRGDTTQCDSSDITLPPLRKPETVAIPDGALTLAREIRDIGFSIDPQFTSKTDPFFMLSRSSCLDLRDGTAPLFSFRNLPSFPNISSSTAPYLMGDIRFIPSATYKDFPFFGYFAQNNITYVLSQPWTYYACQSSDADLGILTAMRDVRMFALRSHPSTYATGTDAVILRRLESEFASSPVMTESDAVNYLETAVHILDNPATPPDVTDRLITLVLRMKNRSDGAYQSAFEIALDEQTNVLLNTAFGADIDLGIRYLFYLRSGFTPLFLDSNPSATGEHGRLFPSNTLASTEQPFVYYSLLRLSPDTRLEAIKDMTSYIRLHVGAAAKGDIR
;
A
#
# COMPACT_ATOMS: atom_id res chain seq x y z
N MET A 1 2.16 77.48 -13.13
CA MET A 1 1.39 78.11 -12.04
C MET A 1 1.34 77.13 -10.87
N THR A 2 2.11 77.44 -9.82
CA THR A 2 1.86 77.23 -8.37
C THR A 2 0.68 76.37 -7.92
N HIS A 3 0.91 75.25 -7.19
CA HIS A 3 0.72 75.02 -5.73
C HIS A 3 -0.39 73.94 -5.53
N GLY A 4 -0.37 72.95 -4.63
CA GLY A 4 0.54 72.46 -3.58
C GLY A 4 -0.19 71.42 -2.69
N LYS A 5 0.58 70.64 -1.89
CA LYS A 5 0.23 69.90 -0.63
C LYS A 5 -0.72 68.67 -0.75
N THR A 6 -0.62 67.52 -0.06
CA THR A 6 0.19 66.99 1.07
C THR A 6 -0.10 65.48 1.21
N LEU A 7 0.92 64.64 1.48
CA LEU A 7 0.89 63.41 2.32
C LEU A 7 1.57 63.79 3.66
N PRO A 8 1.53 63.03 4.80
CA PRO A 8 1.16 61.61 5.01
C PRO A 8 0.33 61.34 6.30
N SER A 9 0.02 60.06 6.61
CA SER A 9 -0.33 59.63 7.97
C SER A 9 0.36 58.32 8.28
N GLU A 10 1.41 58.40 9.11
CA GLU A 10 2.15 57.29 9.70
C GLU A 10 1.27 56.52 10.70
N ALA A 11 1.42 55.19 10.72
CA ALA A 11 0.86 54.33 11.76
C ALA A 11 1.64 54.52 13.08
N PRO A 12 0.97 54.43 14.25
CA PRO A 12 1.62 54.73 15.53
C PRO A 12 2.63 53.65 15.94
N PRO A 13 3.70 54.01 16.67
CA PRO A 13 4.71 53.07 17.11
C PRO A 13 4.16 52.16 18.22
N VAL A 14 4.33 50.85 18.05
CA VAL A 14 4.06 49.85 19.08
C VAL A 14 4.98 50.12 20.28
N PRO A 15 4.45 50.27 21.51
CA PRO A 15 5.27 50.61 22.66
C PRO A 15 6.24 49.46 22.98
N LEU A 16 7.52 49.81 23.14
CA LEU A 16 8.66 48.93 23.42
C LEU A 16 8.42 47.91 24.56
N ARG A 17 7.50 48.23 25.49
CA ARG A 17 7.09 47.35 26.60
C ARG A 17 6.30 46.11 26.15
N ILE A 18 5.55 46.17 25.04
CA ILE A 18 4.80 45.01 24.51
C ILE A 18 5.76 44.03 23.81
N VAL A 19 6.78 44.55 23.11
CA VAL A 19 7.83 43.73 22.49
C VAL A 19 8.68 43.03 23.56
N LEU A 20 9.04 43.73 24.64
CA LEU A 20 9.76 43.14 25.78
C LEU A 20 8.94 42.10 26.55
N LEU A 21 7.61 42.26 26.66
CA LEU A 21 6.73 41.25 27.26
C LEU A 21 6.55 40.02 26.37
N LEU A 22 6.52 40.17 25.04
CA LEU A 22 6.48 39.05 24.09
C LEU A 22 7.81 38.30 24.01
N VAL A 23 8.94 39.00 24.13
CA VAL A 23 10.27 38.37 24.25
C VAL A 23 10.43 37.68 25.61
N ALA A 24 9.91 38.27 26.70
CA ALA A 24 9.89 37.64 28.02
C ALA A 24 8.94 36.43 28.08
N LEU A 25 7.78 36.47 27.41
CA LEU A 25 6.91 35.29 27.25
C LEU A 25 7.58 34.23 26.35
N GLY A 26 8.28 34.64 25.29
CA GLY A 26 9.08 33.74 24.44
C GLY A 26 10.25 33.09 25.18
N MET A 27 10.80 33.76 26.20
CA MET A 27 11.83 33.21 27.09
C MET A 27 11.27 32.52 28.35
N LEU A 28 9.97 32.65 28.66
CA LEU A 28 9.32 31.96 29.79
C LEU A 28 8.56 30.70 29.37
N VAL A 29 8.44 30.39 28.07
CA VAL A 29 8.07 29.05 27.56
C VAL A 29 9.29 28.10 27.52
N SER A 30 10.42 28.49 28.11
CA SER A 30 11.47 27.54 28.52
C SER A 30 11.21 26.99 29.95
N VAL A 31 9.94 26.74 30.30
CA VAL A 31 9.60 25.95 31.49
C VAL A 31 10.16 24.55 31.28
N GLY A 32 11.31 24.32 31.90
CA GLY A 32 12.05 23.06 32.01
C GLY A 32 11.61 21.98 31.03
N ALA A 33 12.27 21.91 29.87
CA ALA A 33 12.40 20.61 29.21
C ALA A 33 12.93 19.67 30.30
N PRO A 34 12.18 18.61 30.67
CA PRO A 34 12.62 17.69 31.70
C PRO A 34 14.02 17.23 31.28
N ALA A 35 14.99 17.34 32.20
CA ALA A 35 16.35 16.93 31.93
C ALA A 35 16.29 15.53 31.30
N SER A 36 16.63 15.44 30.01
CA SER A 36 16.55 14.21 29.23
C SER A 36 17.24 13.13 30.02
N ASN A 37 16.52 12.12 30.48
CA ASN A 37 17.14 11.04 31.22
C ASN A 37 17.80 10.10 30.19
N PRO A 38 19.12 10.17 29.95
CA PRO A 38 19.74 9.41 28.87
C PRO A 38 19.75 7.90 29.19
N SER A 39 19.38 7.52 30.41
CA SER A 39 19.29 6.12 30.83
C SER A 39 18.24 5.33 30.06
N PHE A 40 17.12 5.94 29.63
CA PHE A 40 16.13 5.24 28.81
C PHE A 40 16.74 4.86 27.46
N TYR A 41 17.20 5.85 26.68
CA TYR A 41 17.74 5.61 25.34
C TYR A 41 18.95 4.68 25.39
N SER A 42 19.87 4.89 26.34
CA SER A 42 21.00 3.99 26.55
C SER A 42 20.52 2.55 26.77
N SER A 43 19.54 2.32 27.65
CA SER A 43 19.02 0.97 27.92
C SER A 43 18.31 0.36 26.72
N ALA A 44 17.47 1.14 26.03
CA ALA A 44 16.74 0.69 24.86
C ALA A 44 17.68 0.33 23.70
N LEU A 45 18.80 1.04 23.55
CA LEU A 45 19.76 0.84 22.47
C LEU A 45 20.83 -0.23 22.77
N ARG A 46 20.83 -0.83 23.97
CA ARG A 46 21.78 -1.90 24.32
C ARG A 46 21.77 -3.12 23.39
N PRO A 47 20.61 -3.60 22.90
CA PRO A 47 20.57 -4.80 22.07
C PRO A 47 21.20 -4.63 20.69
N PHE A 48 21.43 -3.40 20.23
CA PHE A 48 21.92 -3.15 18.87
C PHE A 48 23.45 -3.09 18.85
N ALA A 49 24.03 -3.82 17.89
CA ALA A 49 25.48 -3.94 17.74
C ALA A 49 26.13 -2.58 17.45
N GLU A 50 25.62 -1.85 16.46
CA GLU A 50 26.18 -0.57 16.05
C GLU A 50 25.14 0.31 15.34
N ILE A 51 25.10 1.60 15.71
CA ILE A 51 24.24 2.60 15.08
C ILE A 51 25.07 3.86 14.82
N HIS A 52 25.12 4.29 13.56
CA HIS A 52 25.79 5.52 13.17
C HIS A 52 24.80 6.68 13.04
N VAL A 53 25.14 7.81 13.64
CA VAL A 53 24.38 9.06 13.54
C VAL A 53 25.32 10.25 13.42
N SER A 54 24.84 11.33 12.84
CA SER A 54 25.64 12.54 12.58
C SER A 54 24.96 13.78 13.14
N ILE A 55 25.70 14.60 13.88
CA ILE A 55 25.23 15.89 14.39
C ILE A 55 26.18 16.96 13.86
N GLY A 56 25.69 17.83 12.97
CA GLY A 56 26.54 18.77 12.26
C GLY A 56 27.59 18.05 11.41
N ALA A 57 28.88 18.33 11.65
CA ALA A 57 29.98 17.71 10.92
C ALA A 57 30.57 16.46 11.63
N GLU A 58 30.07 16.14 12.83
CA GLU A 58 30.60 15.06 13.65
C GLU A 58 29.77 13.79 13.45
N GLN A 59 30.48 12.67 13.27
CA GLN A 59 29.87 11.34 13.17
C GLN A 59 30.11 10.57 14.46
N TYR A 60 29.02 10.11 15.05
CA TYR A 60 28.99 9.35 16.28
C TYR A 60 28.61 7.91 16.00
N THR A 61 29.09 7.04 16.87
CA THR A 61 28.72 5.63 16.89
C THR A 61 28.10 5.29 18.24
N VAL A 62 26.92 4.69 18.22
CA VAL A 62 26.28 4.11 19.41
C VAL A 62 26.50 2.60 19.38
N ARG A 63 27.09 2.04 20.44
CA ARG A 63 27.28 0.59 20.64
C ARG A 63 26.93 0.22 22.06
N ASN A 64 26.11 -0.81 22.26
CA ASN A 64 25.68 -1.27 23.59
C ASN A 64 25.11 -0.14 24.48
N GLY A 65 24.42 0.84 23.89
CA GLY A 65 23.86 2.00 24.60
C GLY A 65 24.89 3.04 25.06
N LEU A 66 26.14 2.97 24.59
CA LEU A 66 27.22 3.93 24.84
C LEU A 66 27.55 4.70 23.56
N VAL A 67 28.03 5.93 23.70
CA VAL A 67 28.32 6.84 22.58
C VAL A 67 29.82 6.99 22.40
N PHE A 68 30.28 6.90 21.16
CA PHE A 68 31.68 7.03 20.78
C PHE A 68 31.85 8.10 19.69
N LEU A 69 32.90 8.90 19.81
CA LEU A 69 33.38 9.84 18.79
C LEU A 69 34.85 9.51 18.52
N ASN A 70 35.20 9.20 17.27
CA ASN A 70 36.56 8.78 16.89
C ASN A 70 37.12 7.64 17.78
N GLY A 71 36.26 6.69 18.16
CA GLY A 71 36.60 5.56 19.02
C GLY A 71 36.73 5.87 20.53
N THR A 72 36.56 7.13 20.94
CA THR A 72 36.61 7.54 22.34
C THR A 72 35.19 7.68 22.90
N GLU A 73 34.93 7.11 24.07
CA GLU A 73 33.62 7.23 24.73
C GLU A 73 33.34 8.69 25.12
N VAL A 74 32.16 9.18 24.74
CA VAL A 74 31.69 10.54 25.04
C VAL A 74 31.06 10.58 26.43
N LYS A 75 31.25 11.68 27.16
CA LYS A 75 30.70 11.83 28.52
C LYS A 75 29.18 11.71 28.52
N ARG A 76 28.63 11.08 29.57
CA ARG A 76 27.20 10.77 29.73
C ARG A 76 26.23 11.97 29.65
N LYS A 77 26.72 13.20 29.86
CA LYS A 77 25.90 14.42 29.74
C LYS A 77 25.82 14.94 28.30
N GLU A 78 26.84 14.68 27.49
CA GLU A 78 26.95 15.05 26.06
C GLU A 78 26.38 13.94 25.15
N SER A 79 26.22 12.72 25.67
CA SER A 79 25.67 11.58 24.91
C SER A 79 24.15 11.62 24.68
N GLY A 80 23.41 12.50 25.35
CA GLY A 80 21.95 12.52 25.33
C GLY A 80 21.34 12.75 23.94
N ASP A 81 21.83 13.75 23.22
CA ASP A 81 21.33 14.08 21.87
C ASP A 81 21.66 13.00 20.85
N VAL A 82 22.85 12.41 20.95
CA VAL A 82 23.28 11.31 20.09
C VAL A 82 22.42 10.07 20.31
N LEU A 83 22.16 9.70 21.57
CA LEU A 83 21.32 8.55 21.91
C LEU A 83 19.85 8.76 21.46
N ARG A 84 19.35 9.99 21.57
CA ARG A 84 18.00 10.37 21.12
C ARG A 84 17.87 10.25 19.60
N LEU A 85 18.83 10.78 18.85
CA LEU A 85 18.88 10.67 17.40
C LEU A 85 19.04 9.21 16.94
N ALA A 86 19.85 8.42 17.64
CA ALA A 86 19.99 6.99 17.37
C ALA A 86 18.67 6.24 17.62
N TYR A 87 17.95 6.55 18.70
CA TYR A 87 16.62 5.99 18.97
C TYR A 87 15.62 6.33 17.85
N GLU A 88 15.59 7.59 17.42
CA GLU A 88 14.72 8.02 16.31
C GLU A 88 15.06 7.30 15.00
N LYS A 89 16.36 7.17 14.67
CA LYS A 89 16.82 6.40 13.50
C LYS A 89 16.36 4.96 13.58
N MET A 90 16.49 4.31 14.73
CA MET A 90 16.03 2.94 14.92
C MET A 90 14.51 2.82 14.76
N ALA A 91 13.75 3.82 15.23
CA ALA A 91 12.31 3.85 15.05
C ALA A 91 11.90 4.00 13.58
N ALA A 92 12.56 4.90 12.84
CA ALA A 92 12.36 5.06 11.39
C ALA A 92 12.78 3.82 10.58
N THR A 93 13.73 3.04 11.11
CA THR A 93 14.25 1.82 10.47
C THR A 93 13.34 0.62 10.73
N ARG A 94 12.85 0.43 11.97
CA ARG A 94 12.25 -0.84 12.41
C ARG A 94 10.75 -0.77 12.69
N ASN A 95 10.19 0.41 12.91
CA ASN A 95 8.75 0.59 13.12
C ASN A 95 8.26 1.97 12.61
N PRO A 96 8.48 2.29 11.31
CA PRO A 96 8.04 3.57 10.75
C PRO A 96 6.52 3.73 10.72
N LEU A 97 6.04 4.96 10.88
CA LEU A 97 4.63 5.32 10.73
C LEU A 97 4.33 5.69 9.27
N MET A 98 3.11 5.41 8.80
CA MET A 98 2.68 5.60 7.42
C MET A 98 3.63 4.98 6.39
N ALA A 99 4.25 3.85 6.73
CA ALA A 99 5.36 3.33 5.99
C ALA A 99 4.94 2.65 4.68
N LEU A 100 5.59 3.06 3.59
CA LEU A 100 5.62 2.33 2.33
C LEU A 100 6.93 1.55 2.13
N ALA A 101 7.44 0.94 3.20
CA ALA A 101 8.70 0.18 3.16
C ALA A 101 8.75 -0.76 1.94
N GLY A 102 9.84 -0.71 1.17
CA GLY A 102 10.00 -1.51 -0.06
C GLY A 102 9.43 -0.88 -1.33
N THR A 103 8.65 0.19 -1.21
CA THR A 103 8.15 0.97 -2.35
C THR A 103 9.18 2.01 -2.76
N ASP A 104 9.35 2.15 -4.07
CA ASP A 104 10.19 3.19 -4.65
C ASP A 104 9.44 4.54 -4.63
N PRO A 105 9.94 5.56 -3.91
CA PRO A 105 9.31 6.88 -3.84
C PRO A 105 9.09 7.54 -5.19
N GLU A 106 10.01 7.36 -6.14
CA GLU A 106 9.89 7.98 -7.47
C GLU A 106 8.74 7.35 -8.25
N LYS A 107 8.60 6.03 -8.17
CA LYS A 107 7.46 5.31 -8.76
C LYS A 107 6.14 5.72 -8.11
N MET A 108 6.11 5.88 -6.80
CA MET A 108 4.91 6.34 -6.08
C MET A 108 4.50 7.77 -6.50
N SER A 109 5.48 8.65 -6.70
CA SER A 109 5.21 10.00 -7.22
C SER A 109 4.68 9.95 -8.66
N ALA A 110 5.33 9.18 -9.53
CA ALA A 110 4.91 9.05 -10.93
C ALA A 110 3.48 8.48 -11.07
N ILE A 111 3.09 7.55 -10.19
CA ILE A 111 1.72 7.02 -10.23
C ILE A 111 0.68 8.01 -9.70
N ALA A 112 1.03 8.86 -8.75
CA ALA A 112 0.14 9.95 -8.33
C ALA A 112 -0.12 10.93 -9.50
N ASP A 113 0.89 11.21 -10.32
CA ASP A 113 0.74 12.03 -11.52
C ASP A 113 -0.15 11.32 -12.56
N THR A 114 0.06 10.01 -12.77
CA THR A 114 -0.77 9.19 -13.66
C THR A 114 -2.24 9.16 -13.21
N LEU A 115 -2.51 9.01 -11.91
CA LEU A 115 -3.87 9.08 -11.36
C LEU A 115 -4.51 10.46 -11.55
N GLN A 116 -3.71 11.54 -11.47
CA GLN A 116 -4.21 12.89 -11.75
C GLN A 116 -4.63 13.04 -13.23
N GLU A 117 -3.84 12.49 -14.15
CA GLU A 117 -4.19 12.43 -15.57
C GLU A 117 -5.44 11.59 -15.82
N THR A 118 -5.56 10.44 -15.16
CA THR A 118 -6.76 9.60 -15.20
C THR A 118 -7.99 10.35 -14.70
N ALA A 119 -7.89 11.08 -13.58
CA ALA A 119 -8.99 11.92 -13.09
C ALA A 119 -9.39 13.01 -14.10
N LEU A 120 -8.41 13.62 -14.79
CA LEU A 120 -8.68 14.57 -15.86
C LEU A 120 -9.41 13.90 -17.04
N LEU A 121 -9.01 12.68 -17.44
CA LEU A 121 -9.70 11.94 -18.51
C LEU A 121 -11.14 11.59 -18.12
N LEU A 122 -11.37 11.13 -16.90
CA LEU A 122 -12.70 10.83 -16.37
C LEU A 122 -13.57 12.08 -16.22
N SER A 123 -12.98 13.23 -15.87
CA SER A 123 -13.70 14.50 -15.76
C SER A 123 -14.30 14.94 -17.09
N LYS A 124 -13.64 14.63 -18.21
CA LYS A 124 -14.12 14.93 -19.57
C LYS A 124 -15.32 14.06 -19.99
N GLN A 125 -15.57 12.96 -19.27
CA GLN A 125 -16.75 12.10 -19.49
C GLN A 125 -17.99 12.59 -18.73
N GLN A 126 -17.87 13.61 -17.88
CA GLN A 126 -18.98 14.08 -17.04
C GLN A 126 -19.92 15.00 -17.82
N GLN A 127 -21.22 14.91 -17.50
CA GLN A 127 -22.28 15.63 -18.23
C GLN A 127 -22.33 17.14 -17.92
N ASN A 128 -21.79 17.56 -16.78
CA ASN A 128 -21.83 18.96 -16.36
C ASN A 128 -20.52 19.38 -15.66
N ALA A 129 -20.30 20.70 -15.60
CA ALA A 129 -19.06 21.28 -15.07
C ALA A 129 -18.85 21.04 -13.58
N ARG A 130 -19.93 20.92 -12.78
CA ARG A 130 -19.82 20.63 -11.35
C ARG A 130 -19.28 19.21 -11.14
N ASP A 131 -19.83 18.25 -11.86
CA ASP A 131 -19.43 16.85 -11.76
C ASP A 131 -18.00 16.65 -12.26
N ALA A 132 -17.65 17.29 -13.40
CA ALA A 132 -16.28 17.29 -13.91
C ALA A 132 -15.29 17.84 -12.87
N PHE A 133 -15.63 18.95 -12.21
CA PHE A 133 -14.81 19.53 -11.15
C PHE A 133 -14.63 18.58 -9.95
N LEU A 134 -15.70 17.93 -9.48
CA LEU A 134 -15.63 16.98 -8.35
C LEU A 134 -14.77 15.77 -8.69
N VAL A 135 -14.93 15.20 -9.89
CA VAL A 135 -14.10 14.09 -10.36
C VAL A 135 -12.62 14.50 -10.42
N GLN A 136 -12.31 15.65 -11.01
CA GLN A 136 -10.94 16.12 -11.15
C GLN A 136 -10.28 16.46 -9.81
N SER A 137 -11.04 17.02 -8.86
CA SER A 137 -10.48 17.59 -7.63
C SER A 137 -10.54 16.66 -6.41
N ALA A 138 -11.38 15.62 -6.44
CA ALA A 138 -11.67 14.83 -5.24
C ALA A 138 -11.80 13.31 -5.47
N LEU A 139 -11.77 12.78 -6.70
CA LEU A 139 -11.93 11.34 -6.92
C LEU A 139 -10.77 10.52 -6.32
N TYR A 140 -9.54 11.01 -6.47
CA TYR A 140 -8.33 10.35 -5.97
C TYR A 140 -7.53 11.27 -5.01
N PRO A 141 -6.86 10.70 -3.99
CA PRO A 141 -6.15 11.47 -2.97
C PRO A 141 -4.73 11.88 -3.42
N ILE A 142 -4.62 12.61 -4.52
CA ILE A 142 -3.34 12.91 -5.18
C ILE A 142 -2.36 13.65 -4.26
N SER A 143 -2.83 14.57 -3.41
CA SER A 143 -1.93 15.30 -2.50
C SER A 143 -1.38 14.37 -1.44
N PHE A 144 -2.19 13.46 -0.92
CA PHE A 144 -1.74 12.46 0.04
C PHE A 144 -0.70 11.51 -0.58
N LEU A 145 -0.96 10.95 -1.77
CA LEU A 145 -0.03 10.02 -2.42
C LEU A 145 1.35 10.65 -2.71
N ARG A 146 1.38 11.92 -3.14
CA ARG A 146 2.64 12.68 -3.32
C ARG A 146 3.35 12.96 -2.01
N SER A 147 2.62 13.34 -0.96
CA SER A 147 3.20 13.52 0.36
C SER A 147 3.75 12.21 0.93
N GLU A 148 3.14 11.07 0.60
CA GLU A 148 3.63 9.77 1.06
C GLU A 148 4.96 9.42 0.37
N ALA A 149 5.04 9.60 -0.95
CA ALA A 149 6.30 9.46 -1.68
C ALA A 149 7.42 10.32 -1.06
N ALA A 150 7.12 11.58 -0.73
CA ALA A 150 8.08 12.47 -0.08
C ALA A 150 8.48 12.00 1.33
N LEU A 151 7.54 11.44 2.10
CA LEU A 151 7.82 10.87 3.42
C LEU A 151 8.75 9.66 3.34
N GLU A 152 8.48 8.69 2.46
CA GLU A 152 9.35 7.53 2.29
C GLU A 152 10.75 7.94 1.80
N ALA A 153 10.87 8.90 0.89
CA ALA A 153 12.16 9.44 0.45
C ALA A 153 12.94 10.11 1.61
N ALA A 154 12.25 10.89 2.45
CA ALA A 154 12.86 11.51 3.63
C ALA A 154 13.28 10.47 4.67
N ARG A 155 12.46 9.42 4.86
CA ARG A 155 12.77 8.30 5.75
C ARG A 155 14.03 7.57 5.30
N LEU A 156 14.12 7.18 4.03
CA LEU A 156 15.28 6.48 3.47
C LEU A 156 16.55 7.33 3.59
N SER A 157 16.44 8.64 3.33
CA SER A 157 17.55 9.59 3.52
C SER A 157 18.04 9.61 4.97
N PHE A 158 17.12 9.69 5.94
CA PHE A 158 17.46 9.69 7.36
C PHE A 158 18.03 8.35 7.84
N VAL A 159 17.44 7.23 7.44
CA VAL A 159 17.94 5.90 7.78
C VAL A 159 19.37 5.72 7.26
N SER A 160 19.66 6.19 6.05
CA SER A 160 20.99 6.14 5.45
C SER A 160 21.99 7.06 6.17
N SER A 161 21.69 8.36 6.29
CA SER A 161 22.65 9.35 6.81
C SER A 161 22.78 9.34 8.34
N GLY A 162 21.70 9.00 9.04
CA GLY A 162 21.55 9.20 10.48
C GLY A 162 21.74 10.65 10.93
N SER A 163 21.54 11.63 10.04
CA SER A 163 21.81 13.04 10.34
C SER A 163 20.65 13.71 11.08
N ASP A 164 20.96 14.66 11.97
CA ASP A 164 19.95 15.46 12.67
C ASP A 164 19.13 16.35 11.71
N ARG A 165 19.71 16.73 10.57
CA ARG A 165 19.03 17.46 9.51
C ARG A 165 17.97 16.59 8.83
N ASP A 166 18.33 15.36 8.47
CA ASP A 166 17.41 14.46 7.76
C ASP A 166 16.34 13.91 8.70
N ALA A 167 16.64 13.75 10.00
CA ALA A 167 15.64 13.49 11.05
C ALA A 167 14.53 14.56 11.03
N ARG A 168 14.89 15.84 11.10
CA ARG A 168 13.92 16.95 11.04
C ARG A 168 13.14 16.98 9.72
N ALA A 169 13.78 16.63 8.60
CA ALA A 169 13.11 16.55 7.31
C ALA A 169 12.07 15.42 7.28
N TYR A 170 12.42 14.25 7.85
CA TYR A 170 11.52 13.12 8.01
C TYR A 170 10.34 13.45 8.94
N GLU A 171 10.58 14.08 10.09
CA GLU A 171 9.52 14.54 11.01
C GLU A 171 8.55 15.50 10.31
N PHE A 172 9.08 16.48 9.56
CA PHE A 172 8.26 17.43 8.81
C PHE A 172 7.43 16.74 7.72
N ALA A 173 8.03 15.82 6.96
CA ALA A 173 7.34 15.07 5.92
C ALA A 173 6.21 14.20 6.50
N LEU A 174 6.42 13.60 7.68
CA LEU A 174 5.39 12.79 8.35
C LEU A 174 4.18 13.64 8.77
N GLY A 175 4.41 14.82 9.33
CA GLY A 175 3.34 15.77 9.61
C GLY A 175 2.58 16.19 8.34
N ALA A 176 3.31 16.49 7.26
CA ALA A 176 2.72 16.89 5.98
C ALA A 176 1.88 15.77 5.33
N ALA A 177 2.31 14.50 5.44
CA ALA A 177 1.57 13.34 4.95
C ALA A 177 0.27 13.13 5.74
N LEU A 178 0.32 13.20 7.08
CA LEU A 178 -0.87 13.11 7.94
C LEU A 178 -1.90 14.21 7.64
N ASP A 179 -1.43 15.44 7.41
CA ASP A 179 -2.32 16.55 7.07
C ASP A 179 -2.91 16.41 5.67
N ALA A 180 -2.12 15.94 4.70
CA ALA A 180 -2.59 15.68 3.34
C ALA A 180 -3.65 14.56 3.30
N TYR A 181 -3.40 13.47 4.04
CA TYR A 181 -4.36 12.37 4.21
C TYR A 181 -5.73 12.89 4.65
N ARG A 182 -5.78 13.65 5.75
CA ARG A 182 -7.05 14.15 6.31
C ARG A 182 -7.76 15.12 5.38
N ARG A 183 -7.01 16.00 4.72
CA ARG A 183 -7.59 16.95 3.75
C ARG A 183 -8.21 16.21 2.57
N ASP A 184 -7.51 15.25 1.98
CA ASP A 184 -8.01 14.51 0.83
C ASP A 184 -9.15 13.56 1.22
N LEU A 185 -9.10 12.94 2.41
CA LEU A 185 -10.20 12.13 2.94
C LEU A 185 -11.47 12.97 3.15
N ALA A 186 -11.33 14.18 3.70
CA ALA A 186 -12.44 15.12 3.88
C ALA A 186 -13.01 15.61 2.54
N ARG A 187 -12.16 15.88 1.55
CA ARG A 187 -12.57 16.25 0.19
C ARG A 187 -13.34 15.11 -0.48
N PHE A 188 -12.80 13.89 -0.42
CA PHE A 188 -13.48 12.70 -0.95
C PHE A 188 -14.84 12.50 -0.27
N ARG A 189 -14.90 12.57 1.07
CA ARG A 189 -16.15 12.46 1.84
C ARG A 189 -17.18 13.50 1.42
N SER A 190 -16.77 14.75 1.20
CA SER A 190 -17.66 15.82 0.73
C SER A 190 -18.15 15.56 -0.70
N ALA A 191 -17.24 15.21 -1.61
CA ALA A 191 -17.58 14.93 -3.00
C ALA A 191 -18.50 13.71 -3.14
N PHE A 192 -18.29 12.67 -2.32
CA PHE A 192 -19.18 11.51 -2.26
C PHE A 192 -20.61 11.91 -1.89
N ARG A 193 -20.79 12.71 -0.83
CA ARG A 193 -22.12 13.19 -0.39
C ARG A 193 -22.81 14.06 -1.45
N ASP A 194 -22.04 14.87 -2.16
CA ASP A 194 -22.56 15.74 -3.22
C ASP A 194 -22.95 14.96 -4.48
N SER A 195 -22.19 13.91 -4.80
CA SER A 195 -22.31 13.17 -6.05
C SER A 195 -23.29 12.01 -5.97
N VAL A 196 -23.39 11.38 -4.80
CA VAL A 196 -24.18 10.17 -4.57
C VAL A 196 -25.39 10.51 -3.71
N PRO A 197 -26.62 10.38 -4.25
CA PRO A 197 -27.83 10.51 -3.46
C PRO A 197 -27.90 9.49 -2.32
N SER A 198 -28.39 9.90 -1.14
CA SER A 198 -28.49 9.03 0.03
C SER A 198 -29.45 7.85 -0.14
N ASP A 199 -30.38 7.94 -1.10
CA ASP A 199 -31.34 6.90 -1.49
C ASP A 199 -30.81 5.99 -2.62
N SER A 200 -29.54 6.14 -3.01
CA SER A 200 -28.90 5.24 -3.98
C SER A 200 -28.99 3.79 -3.51
N ARG A 201 -29.31 2.90 -4.44
CA ARG A 201 -29.38 1.46 -4.15
C ARG A 201 -27.99 0.96 -3.75
N PRO A 202 -27.92 0.02 -2.78
CA PRO A 202 -26.67 -0.63 -2.45
C PRO A 202 -26.19 -1.48 -3.63
N TYR A 203 -24.88 -1.63 -3.73
CA TYR A 203 -24.24 -2.51 -4.69
C TYR A 203 -23.76 -3.77 -3.99
N VAL A 204 -24.02 -4.91 -4.61
CA VAL A 204 -23.46 -6.19 -4.18
C VAL A 204 -22.24 -6.46 -5.05
N ALA A 205 -21.07 -6.11 -4.51
CA ALA A 205 -19.80 -6.54 -5.07
C ALA A 205 -19.60 -8.04 -4.76
N GLN A 206 -18.57 -8.66 -5.33
CA GLN A 206 -18.42 -10.11 -5.21
C GLN A 206 -18.29 -10.57 -3.76
N GLN A 207 -17.55 -9.81 -2.95
CA GLN A 207 -17.36 -10.09 -1.53
C GLN A 207 -18.03 -9.12 -0.58
N ASN A 208 -18.41 -7.93 -1.06
CA ASN A 208 -18.80 -6.84 -0.18
C ASN A 208 -20.18 -6.32 -0.55
N PHE A 209 -20.95 -5.97 0.48
CA PHE A 209 -22.16 -5.17 0.32
C PHE A 209 -21.82 -3.70 0.55
N ILE A 210 -22.00 -2.87 -0.47
CA ILE A 210 -21.60 -1.45 -0.46
C ILE A 210 -22.86 -0.58 -0.47
N SER A 211 -23.14 0.04 0.67
CA SER A 211 -24.25 1.00 0.84
C SER A 211 -23.73 2.43 1.02
N TYR A 212 -24.57 3.43 0.79
CA TYR A 212 -24.22 4.83 0.99
C TYR A 212 -23.74 5.08 2.44
N GLY A 213 -24.47 4.55 3.41
CA GLY A 213 -24.08 4.59 4.83
C GLY A 213 -22.77 3.84 5.07
N GLY A 214 -22.61 2.66 4.48
CA GLY A 214 -21.38 1.86 4.60
C GLY A 214 -20.13 2.57 4.08
N VAL A 215 -20.23 3.35 2.99
CA VAL A 215 -19.10 4.17 2.51
C VAL A 215 -18.77 5.28 3.52
N LEU A 216 -19.77 5.96 4.08
CA LEU A 216 -19.53 6.99 5.10
C LEU A 216 -18.93 6.43 6.39
N ASP A 217 -19.37 5.23 6.79
CA ASP A 217 -18.82 4.51 7.94
C ASP A 217 -17.37 4.09 7.68
N ALA A 218 -17.08 3.53 6.49
CA ALA A 218 -15.72 3.20 6.08
C ALA A 218 -14.79 4.42 6.10
N LEU A 219 -15.23 5.56 5.55
CA LEU A 219 -14.49 6.81 5.63
C LEU A 219 -14.29 7.31 7.06
N SER A 220 -15.18 6.97 7.99
CA SER A 220 -15.06 7.34 9.41
C SER A 220 -14.08 6.43 10.16
N VAL A 221 -14.02 5.14 9.80
CA VAL A 221 -13.00 4.19 10.27
C VAL A 221 -11.61 4.65 9.83
N LEU A 222 -11.44 4.99 8.56
CA LEU A 222 -10.18 5.50 8.00
C LEU A 222 -9.70 6.80 8.70
N ASP A 223 -10.62 7.69 9.04
CA ASP A 223 -10.35 8.95 9.76
C ASP A 223 -9.90 8.69 11.21
N SER A 224 -10.60 7.77 11.90
CA SER A 224 -10.27 7.33 13.27
C SER A 224 -8.92 6.61 13.33
N GLY A 225 -8.60 5.84 12.29
CA GLY A 225 -7.32 5.20 12.09
C GLY A 225 -6.17 6.21 12.00
N ALA A 226 -6.31 7.21 11.14
CA ALA A 226 -5.33 8.29 11.01
C ALA A 226 -5.16 9.12 12.28
N ASP A 227 -6.22 9.27 13.10
CA ASP A 227 -6.12 9.87 14.43
C ASP A 227 -5.28 9.04 15.40
N THR A 228 -5.33 7.72 15.30
CA THR A 228 -4.48 6.83 16.09
C THR A 228 -3.01 6.98 15.70
N VAL A 229 -2.71 6.97 14.40
CA VAL A 229 -1.35 7.17 13.90
C VAL A 229 -0.80 8.55 14.29
N ARG A 230 -1.62 9.60 14.23
CA ARG A 230 -1.18 10.94 14.66
C ARG A 230 -0.91 11.02 16.16
N LYS A 231 -1.73 10.40 17.00
CA LYS A 231 -1.44 10.33 18.45
C LYS A 231 -0.13 9.60 18.71
N GLN A 232 0.18 8.54 17.95
CA GLN A 232 1.45 7.83 18.02
C GLN A 232 2.62 8.72 17.56
N HIS A 233 2.45 9.47 16.47
CA HIS A 233 3.43 10.47 16.03
C HIS A 233 3.68 11.53 17.10
N GLU A 234 2.64 12.16 17.65
CA GLU A 234 2.76 13.16 18.72
C GLU A 234 3.45 12.60 19.97
N ARG A 235 3.15 11.35 20.35
CA ARG A 235 3.84 10.65 21.44
C ARG A 235 5.34 10.51 21.14
N ARG A 236 5.69 10.00 19.94
CA ARG A 236 7.09 9.86 19.51
C ARG A 236 7.80 11.21 19.47
N MET A 237 7.14 12.26 18.98
CA MET A 237 7.68 13.62 18.98
C MET A 237 7.99 14.14 20.39
N ARG A 238 7.13 13.87 21.39
CA ARG A 238 7.43 14.20 22.79
C ARG A 238 8.61 13.39 23.32
N CYS A 239 8.67 12.10 23.00
CA CYS A 239 9.81 11.24 23.34
C CYS A 239 11.11 11.81 22.75
N VAL A 240 11.20 12.05 21.44
CA VAL A 240 12.41 12.58 20.80
C VAL A 240 12.67 14.05 21.12
N ARG A 241 11.80 14.75 21.86
CA ARG A 241 12.07 16.07 22.45
C ARG A 241 12.55 16.02 23.90
N GLY A 242 12.73 14.81 24.45
CA GLY A 242 13.33 14.57 25.76
C GLY A 242 12.36 14.14 26.86
N ASP A 243 11.05 14.07 26.59
CA ASP A 243 10.09 13.51 27.55
C ASP A 243 10.12 11.98 27.51
N THR A 244 11.03 11.39 28.30
CA THR A 244 11.24 9.94 28.33
C THR A 244 10.04 9.15 28.84
N THR A 245 9.05 9.79 29.48
CA THR A 245 7.81 9.12 29.91
C THR A 245 6.91 8.72 28.74
N GLN A 246 7.12 9.35 27.58
CA GLN A 246 6.41 9.09 26.34
C GLN A 246 7.15 8.08 25.45
N CYS A 247 8.38 7.71 25.80
CA CYS A 247 9.17 6.77 25.02
C CYS A 247 8.74 5.33 25.28
N ASP A 248 8.88 4.50 24.25
CA ASP A 248 8.48 3.10 24.27
C ASP A 248 9.54 2.25 23.57
N SER A 249 10.01 1.17 24.19
CA SER A 249 11.00 0.29 23.56
C SER A 249 10.45 -0.42 22.33
N SER A 250 9.12 -0.57 22.22
CA SER A 250 8.47 -1.16 21.04
C SER A 250 8.61 -0.29 19.77
N ASP A 251 8.94 1.00 19.93
CA ASP A 251 9.16 1.90 18.78
C ASP A 251 10.41 1.54 17.99
N ILE A 252 11.38 0.83 18.59
CA ILE A 252 12.64 0.45 17.94
C ILE A 252 12.78 -1.06 17.73
N THR A 253 11.73 -1.83 18.00
CA THR A 253 11.67 -3.27 17.70
C THR A 253 10.92 -3.49 16.39
N LEU A 254 11.26 -4.57 15.68
CA LEU A 254 10.45 -5.00 14.55
C LEU A 254 9.06 -5.43 15.06
N PRO A 255 7.97 -4.97 14.44
CA PRO A 255 6.63 -5.43 14.81
C PRO A 255 6.49 -6.93 14.52
N PRO A 256 5.78 -7.68 15.36
CA PRO A 256 5.54 -9.10 15.13
C PRO A 256 4.68 -9.30 13.87
N LEU A 257 4.97 -10.36 13.12
CA LEU A 257 4.16 -10.76 11.98
C LEU A 257 2.91 -11.48 12.45
N ARG A 258 1.79 -11.28 11.74
CA ARG A 258 0.57 -12.04 12.00
C ARG A 258 0.80 -13.47 11.56
N LYS A 259 0.53 -14.43 12.45
CA LYS A 259 0.60 -15.85 12.10
C LYS A 259 -0.60 -16.23 11.23
N PRO A 260 -0.38 -16.66 9.97
CA PRO A 260 -1.45 -17.09 9.10
C PRO A 260 -2.00 -18.45 9.55
N GLU A 261 -3.23 -18.73 9.14
CA GLU A 261 -3.84 -20.02 9.41
C GLU A 261 -3.26 -21.09 8.48
N THR A 262 -3.07 -22.30 8.99
CA THR A 262 -2.68 -23.43 8.15
C THR A 262 -3.89 -23.96 7.41
N VAL A 263 -3.86 -23.86 6.09
CA VAL A 263 -4.92 -24.36 5.21
C VAL A 263 -4.35 -25.43 4.28
N ALA A 264 -5.07 -26.54 4.16
CA ALA A 264 -4.68 -27.62 3.26
C ALA A 264 -5.01 -27.26 1.81
N ILE A 265 -4.19 -27.74 0.88
CA ILE A 265 -4.50 -27.66 -0.55
C ILE A 265 -5.39 -28.86 -0.90
N PRO A 266 -6.62 -28.66 -1.38
CA PRO A 266 -7.50 -29.75 -1.75
C PRO A 266 -6.98 -30.56 -2.92
N ASP A 267 -7.40 -31.83 -2.96
CA ASP A 267 -7.12 -32.72 -4.08
C ASP A 267 -7.65 -32.12 -5.39
N GLY A 268 -6.77 -32.03 -6.40
CA GLY A 268 -7.11 -31.49 -7.73
C GLY A 268 -7.03 -29.96 -7.87
N ALA A 269 -6.92 -29.18 -6.79
CA ALA A 269 -6.78 -27.72 -6.87
C ALA A 269 -5.49 -27.32 -7.63
N LEU A 270 -4.38 -28.03 -7.39
CA LEU A 270 -3.13 -27.82 -8.14
C LEU A 270 -3.24 -28.23 -9.60
N THR A 271 -4.04 -29.25 -9.91
CA THR A 271 -4.27 -29.66 -11.29
C THR A 271 -5.04 -28.57 -12.04
N LEU A 272 -6.12 -28.05 -11.44
CA LEU A 272 -6.86 -26.93 -12.00
C LEU A 272 -5.97 -25.69 -12.13
N ALA A 273 -5.19 -25.33 -11.10
CA ALA A 273 -4.29 -24.19 -11.16
C ALA A 273 -3.26 -24.28 -12.29
N ARG A 274 -2.73 -25.48 -12.55
CA ARG A 274 -1.84 -25.73 -13.70
C ARG A 274 -2.56 -25.58 -15.03
N GLU A 275 -3.78 -26.12 -15.16
CA GLU A 275 -4.62 -25.94 -16.34
C GLU A 275 -4.93 -24.47 -16.62
N ILE A 276 -5.35 -23.71 -15.60
CA ILE A 276 -5.66 -22.29 -15.71
C ILE A 276 -4.40 -21.48 -16.05
N ARG A 277 -3.26 -21.82 -15.46
CA ARG A 277 -1.97 -21.22 -15.84
C ARG A 277 -1.68 -21.47 -17.32
N ASP A 278 -1.81 -22.70 -17.79
CA ASP A 278 -1.55 -23.03 -19.20
C ASP A 278 -2.48 -22.29 -20.17
N ILE A 279 -3.76 -22.13 -19.80
CA ILE A 279 -4.72 -21.27 -20.53
C ILE A 279 -4.20 -19.83 -20.53
N GLY A 280 -3.87 -19.26 -19.37
CA GLY A 280 -3.34 -17.90 -19.22
C GLY A 280 -2.13 -17.63 -20.12
N PHE A 281 -1.14 -18.53 -20.14
CA PHE A 281 0.02 -18.43 -21.01
C PHE A 281 -0.30 -18.50 -22.51
N SER A 282 -1.40 -19.16 -22.89
CA SER A 282 -1.79 -19.28 -24.29
C SER A 282 -2.52 -18.04 -24.83
N ILE A 283 -3.13 -17.26 -23.93
CA ILE A 283 -4.01 -16.13 -24.30
C ILE A 283 -3.41 -14.76 -23.98
N ASP A 284 -2.55 -14.68 -22.96
CA ASP A 284 -1.95 -13.45 -22.48
C ASP A 284 -0.41 -13.57 -22.48
N PRO A 285 0.30 -12.84 -23.37
CA PRO A 285 1.75 -12.88 -23.46
C PRO A 285 2.46 -12.26 -22.24
N GLN A 286 1.72 -11.63 -21.32
CA GLN A 286 2.28 -10.99 -20.13
C GLN A 286 2.62 -11.99 -19.01
N PHE A 287 2.19 -13.26 -19.11
CA PHE A 287 2.63 -14.29 -18.17
C PHE A 287 4.11 -14.62 -18.38
N THR A 288 4.90 -14.51 -17.30
CA THR A 288 6.38 -14.48 -17.39
C THR A 288 7.06 -15.83 -17.24
N SER A 289 6.48 -16.75 -16.46
CA SER A 289 7.12 -18.02 -16.12
C SER A 289 6.11 -19.14 -15.82
N LYS A 290 6.14 -20.20 -16.63
CA LYS A 290 5.37 -21.43 -16.34
C LYS A 290 5.97 -22.23 -15.17
N THR A 291 7.19 -21.88 -14.77
CA THR A 291 7.98 -22.61 -13.77
C THR A 291 7.95 -21.97 -12.39
N ASP A 292 7.41 -20.76 -12.27
CA ASP A 292 7.26 -20.11 -10.96
C ASP A 292 6.26 -20.89 -10.09
N PRO A 293 6.51 -20.97 -8.77
CA PRO A 293 5.59 -21.62 -7.86
C PRO A 293 4.27 -20.84 -7.81
N PHE A 294 3.22 -21.54 -7.42
CA PHE A 294 1.99 -20.87 -7.02
C PHE A 294 2.15 -20.26 -5.63
N PHE A 295 1.65 -19.05 -5.44
CA PHE A 295 1.60 -18.38 -4.14
C PHE A 295 0.23 -18.63 -3.52
N MET A 296 0.22 -19.14 -2.29
CA MET A 296 -1.00 -19.51 -1.59
C MET A 296 -1.24 -18.62 -0.37
N LEU A 297 -2.34 -17.87 -0.39
CA LEU A 297 -2.79 -17.14 0.79
C LEU A 297 -3.56 -18.06 1.73
N SER A 298 -3.36 -17.91 3.03
CA SER A 298 -4.15 -18.65 4.03
C SER A 298 -5.63 -18.28 3.93
N ARG A 299 -5.91 -16.98 3.75
CA ARG A 299 -7.24 -16.43 3.49
C ARG A 299 -7.10 -15.26 2.52
N SER A 300 -8.07 -15.12 1.63
CA SER A 300 -8.17 -13.93 0.78
C SER A 300 -9.26 -13.02 1.31
N SER A 301 -8.99 -11.71 1.23
CA SER A 301 -9.97 -10.66 1.52
C SER A 301 -11.04 -10.58 0.43
N CYS A 302 -10.72 -11.09 -0.77
CA CYS A 302 -11.52 -10.96 -1.98
C CYS A 302 -12.09 -12.26 -2.54
N LEU A 303 -11.70 -13.41 -2.00
CA LEU A 303 -12.13 -14.71 -2.50
C LEU A 303 -12.65 -15.55 -1.34
N ASP A 304 -13.96 -15.74 -1.31
CA ASP A 304 -14.59 -16.85 -0.62
C ASP A 304 -14.66 -18.02 -1.60
N LEU A 305 -13.68 -18.93 -1.50
CA LEU A 305 -13.64 -20.11 -2.37
C LEU A 305 -14.64 -21.14 -1.84
N ARG A 306 -15.57 -21.55 -2.71
CA ARG A 306 -16.45 -22.70 -2.47
C ARG A 306 -15.55 -23.86 -2.04
N ASP A 307 -15.85 -24.46 -0.89
CA ASP A 307 -15.15 -25.61 -0.28
C ASP A 307 -13.96 -25.29 0.66
N GLY A 308 -13.80 -24.05 1.14
CA GLY A 308 -12.82 -23.72 2.19
C GLY A 308 -11.37 -23.90 1.75
N THR A 309 -11.14 -23.74 0.44
CA THR A 309 -9.86 -23.98 -0.22
C THR A 309 -9.01 -22.71 -0.24
N ALA A 310 -7.69 -22.84 -0.15
CA ALA A 310 -6.80 -21.68 -0.21
C ALA A 310 -6.61 -21.20 -1.66
N PRO A 311 -6.72 -19.89 -1.95
CA PRO A 311 -6.54 -19.37 -3.29
C PRO A 311 -5.08 -19.43 -3.72
N LEU A 312 -4.86 -19.93 -4.94
CA LEU A 312 -3.56 -20.04 -5.58
C LEU A 312 -3.38 -18.91 -6.59
N PHE A 313 -2.20 -18.30 -6.59
CA PHE A 313 -1.87 -17.19 -7.49
C PHE A 313 -0.57 -17.45 -8.24
N SER A 314 -0.45 -16.87 -9.42
CA SER A 314 0.84 -16.68 -10.10
C SER A 314 1.03 -15.18 -10.36
N PHE A 315 2.13 -14.78 -11.00
CA PHE A 315 2.37 -13.39 -11.37
C PHE A 315 2.39 -13.21 -12.89
N ARG A 316 1.85 -12.08 -13.34
CA ARG A 316 1.97 -11.58 -14.71
C ARG A 316 2.69 -10.24 -14.70
N ASN A 317 3.33 -9.89 -15.80
CA ASN A 317 3.78 -8.53 -16.02
C ASN A 317 2.58 -7.63 -16.28
N LEU A 318 2.64 -6.40 -15.81
CA LEU A 318 1.74 -5.34 -16.25
C LEU A 318 2.40 -4.56 -17.40
N PRO A 319 1.59 -3.94 -18.29
CA PRO A 319 2.10 -2.93 -19.22
C PRO A 319 2.93 -1.86 -18.47
N SER A 320 3.87 -1.21 -19.14
CA SER A 320 4.55 -0.03 -18.61
C SER A 320 3.72 1.23 -18.86
N PHE A 321 3.75 2.21 -17.96
CA PHE A 321 3.36 3.59 -18.26
C PHE A 321 4.63 4.41 -18.59
N PRO A 322 4.49 5.59 -19.23
CA PRO A 322 5.57 6.57 -19.29
C PRO A 322 6.16 6.81 -17.88
N ASN A 323 7.48 6.70 -17.75
CA ASN A 323 8.24 6.85 -16.49
C ASN A 323 8.01 5.77 -15.42
N ILE A 324 7.22 4.73 -15.71
CA ILE A 324 7.02 3.58 -14.83
C ILE A 324 7.47 2.31 -15.55
N SER A 325 8.59 1.74 -15.10
CA SER A 325 9.05 0.43 -15.56
C SER A 325 7.97 -0.65 -15.36
N SER A 326 7.95 -1.68 -16.20
CA SER A 326 7.03 -2.83 -16.06
C SER A 326 6.93 -3.32 -14.61
N SER A 327 5.71 -3.34 -14.08
CA SER A 327 5.39 -3.93 -12.78
C SER A 327 4.88 -5.35 -12.96
N THR A 328 4.55 -6.02 -11.86
CA THR A 328 3.89 -7.32 -11.89
C THR A 328 2.69 -7.31 -10.97
N ALA A 329 1.63 -7.98 -11.40
CA ALA A 329 0.43 -8.20 -10.61
C ALA A 329 0.24 -9.70 -10.39
N PRO A 330 -0.25 -10.14 -9.23
CA PRO A 330 -0.66 -11.51 -9.09
C PRO A 330 -1.97 -11.75 -9.88
N TYR A 331 -2.15 -13.00 -10.28
CA TYR A 331 -3.26 -13.47 -11.08
C TYR A 331 -3.80 -14.74 -10.44
N LEU A 332 -5.11 -14.78 -10.20
CA LEU A 332 -5.78 -15.93 -9.59
C LEU A 332 -5.69 -17.16 -10.50
N MET A 333 -5.08 -18.22 -9.99
CA MET A 333 -4.97 -19.55 -10.62
C MET A 333 -6.04 -20.49 -10.05
N GLY A 334 -7.23 -19.93 -9.82
CA GLY A 334 -8.42 -20.65 -9.40
C GLY A 334 -9.41 -20.78 -10.56
N ASP A 335 -10.57 -21.36 -10.27
CA ASP A 335 -11.61 -21.55 -11.26
C ASP A 335 -12.06 -20.21 -11.91
N ILE A 336 -12.02 -20.15 -13.24
CA ILE A 336 -12.33 -18.93 -13.98
C ILE A 336 -13.83 -18.65 -13.90
N ARG A 337 -14.19 -17.39 -13.64
CA ARG A 337 -15.57 -16.93 -13.54
C ARG A 337 -15.98 -16.21 -14.81
N PHE A 338 -17.14 -16.57 -15.33
CA PHE A 338 -17.75 -15.94 -16.49
C PHE A 338 -19.14 -15.44 -16.17
N ILE A 339 -19.57 -14.39 -16.88
CA ILE A 339 -20.95 -13.91 -16.90
C ILE A 339 -21.53 -14.17 -18.30
N PRO A 340 -22.63 -14.92 -18.45
CA PRO A 340 -23.27 -15.14 -19.74
C PRO A 340 -23.86 -13.84 -20.30
N SER A 341 -23.28 -13.31 -21.38
CA SER A 341 -23.63 -11.98 -21.90
C SER A 341 -25.10 -11.88 -22.31
N ALA A 342 -25.64 -12.92 -22.95
CA ALA A 342 -27.02 -12.95 -23.45
C ALA A 342 -28.06 -12.85 -22.32
N THR A 343 -27.78 -13.43 -21.16
CA THR A 343 -28.65 -13.38 -19.97
C THR A 343 -28.75 -11.97 -19.40
N TYR A 344 -27.67 -11.19 -19.51
CA TYR A 344 -27.55 -9.85 -18.93
C TYR A 344 -27.48 -8.75 -19.99
N LYS A 345 -27.91 -9.02 -21.22
CA LYS A 345 -27.79 -8.10 -22.37
C LYS A 345 -28.46 -6.73 -22.18
N ASP A 346 -29.41 -6.64 -21.26
CA ASP A 346 -30.13 -5.40 -20.93
C ASP A 346 -29.24 -4.43 -20.12
N PHE A 347 -28.16 -4.93 -19.52
CA PHE A 347 -27.09 -4.10 -18.97
C PHE A 347 -26.13 -3.70 -20.11
N PRO A 348 -25.90 -2.40 -20.36
CA PRO A 348 -25.20 -1.96 -21.56
C PRO A 348 -23.81 -2.59 -21.79
N PHE A 349 -23.02 -2.74 -20.72
CA PHE A 349 -21.73 -3.42 -20.78
C PHE A 349 -21.84 -4.85 -21.33
N PHE A 350 -22.76 -5.67 -20.81
CA PHE A 350 -22.95 -7.06 -21.28
C PHE A 350 -23.67 -7.11 -22.64
N GLY A 351 -24.52 -6.13 -22.92
CA GLY A 351 -25.15 -5.93 -24.23
C GLY A 351 -24.13 -5.76 -25.35
N TYR A 352 -23.07 -4.97 -25.12
CA TYR A 352 -21.95 -4.82 -26.07
C TYR A 352 -21.30 -6.17 -26.40
N PHE A 353 -20.97 -6.98 -25.40
CA PHE A 353 -20.37 -8.31 -25.62
C PHE A 353 -21.31 -9.26 -26.35
N ALA A 354 -22.60 -9.26 -25.99
CA ALA A 354 -23.61 -10.07 -26.67
C ALA A 354 -23.74 -9.70 -28.16
N GLN A 355 -23.72 -8.41 -28.50
CA GLN A 355 -23.76 -7.93 -29.88
C GLN A 355 -22.52 -8.31 -30.70
N ASN A 356 -21.37 -8.47 -30.04
CA ASN A 356 -20.10 -8.85 -30.64
C ASN A 356 -19.85 -10.38 -30.63
N ASN A 357 -20.90 -11.19 -30.42
CA ASN A 357 -20.83 -12.65 -30.38
C ASN A 357 -19.86 -13.20 -29.32
N ILE A 358 -19.75 -12.52 -28.18
CA ILE A 358 -19.01 -13.01 -27.01
C ILE A 358 -20.04 -13.58 -26.03
N THR A 359 -20.07 -14.90 -25.89
CA THR A 359 -21.04 -15.64 -25.07
C THR A 359 -20.72 -15.51 -23.57
N TYR A 360 -19.43 -15.59 -23.22
CA TYR A 360 -18.94 -15.58 -21.85
C TYR A 360 -18.00 -14.40 -21.57
N VAL A 361 -18.46 -13.43 -20.78
CA VAL A 361 -17.65 -12.29 -20.36
C VAL A 361 -16.82 -12.68 -19.14
N LEU A 362 -15.49 -12.48 -19.20
CA LEU A 362 -14.59 -12.77 -18.08
C LEU A 362 -14.93 -11.87 -16.88
N SER A 363 -15.06 -12.48 -15.71
CA SER A 363 -15.24 -11.78 -14.44
C SER A 363 -13.98 -11.94 -13.59
N GLN A 364 -13.30 -10.83 -13.31
CA GLN A 364 -12.11 -10.81 -12.47
C GLN A 364 -12.52 -10.47 -11.03
N PRO A 365 -12.46 -11.45 -10.10
CA PRO A 365 -13.01 -11.30 -8.76
C PRO A 365 -12.20 -10.38 -7.84
N TRP A 366 -11.03 -9.97 -8.30
CA TRP A 366 -10.03 -9.29 -7.51
C TRP A 366 -9.74 -7.84 -7.98
N THR A 367 -10.47 -7.37 -8.99
CA THR A 367 -10.44 -5.96 -9.38
C THR A 367 -10.92 -5.09 -8.22
N TYR A 368 -10.35 -3.90 -8.07
CA TYR A 368 -10.59 -3.03 -6.92
C TYR A 368 -12.06 -2.62 -6.76
N TYR A 369 -12.83 -2.56 -7.86
CA TYR A 369 -14.28 -2.30 -7.83
C TYR A 369 -15.12 -3.57 -7.61
N ALA A 370 -14.58 -4.77 -7.82
CA ALA A 370 -15.21 -6.04 -7.44
C ALA A 370 -14.93 -6.43 -5.98
N CYS A 371 -13.78 -6.00 -5.45
CA CYS A 371 -13.36 -6.18 -4.07
C CYS A 371 -12.56 -4.97 -3.58
N GLN A 372 -13.13 -4.23 -2.64
CA GLN A 372 -12.53 -3.00 -2.10
C GLN A 372 -11.31 -3.26 -1.20
N SER A 373 -11.00 -4.52 -0.86
CA SER A 373 -9.86 -4.89 0.00
C SER A 373 -8.82 -5.71 -0.79
N SER A 374 -8.74 -5.53 -2.10
CA SER A 374 -7.81 -6.28 -2.97
C SER A 374 -6.34 -5.98 -2.65
N ASP A 375 -6.04 -4.77 -2.21
CA ASP A 375 -4.70 -4.34 -1.77
C ASP A 375 -4.15 -5.15 -0.60
N ALA A 376 -5.02 -5.59 0.32
CA ALA A 376 -4.61 -6.44 1.43
C ALA A 376 -3.97 -7.74 0.94
N ASP A 377 -4.58 -8.38 -0.04
CA ASP A 377 -4.09 -9.62 -0.63
C ASP A 377 -2.86 -9.34 -1.53
N LEU A 378 -2.87 -8.22 -2.25
CA LEU A 378 -1.80 -7.82 -3.17
C LEU A 378 -0.49 -7.59 -2.43
N GLY A 379 -0.55 -6.88 -1.30
CA GLY A 379 0.60 -6.58 -0.47
C GLY A 379 1.24 -7.86 0.11
N ILE A 380 0.43 -8.82 0.57
CA ILE A 380 0.94 -10.10 1.07
C ILE A 380 1.57 -10.92 -0.06
N LEU A 381 0.88 -11.08 -1.19
CA LEU A 381 1.39 -11.86 -2.33
C LEU A 381 2.72 -11.30 -2.85
N THR A 382 2.82 -9.98 -2.99
CA THR A 382 4.04 -9.32 -3.45
C THR A 382 5.17 -9.46 -2.44
N ALA A 383 4.87 -9.33 -1.13
CA ALA A 383 5.85 -9.59 -0.07
C ALA A 383 6.33 -11.05 -0.09
N MET A 384 5.44 -12.03 -0.25
CA MET A 384 5.81 -13.45 -0.35
C MET A 384 6.76 -13.72 -1.52
N ARG A 385 6.48 -13.14 -2.69
CA ARG A 385 7.37 -13.24 -3.85
C ARG A 385 8.76 -12.68 -3.53
N ASP A 386 8.84 -11.54 -2.85
CA ASP A 386 10.12 -10.92 -2.54
C ASP A 386 10.89 -11.62 -1.42
N VAL A 387 10.19 -12.23 -0.46
CA VAL A 387 10.78 -13.18 0.50
C VAL A 387 11.45 -14.34 -0.23
N ARG A 388 10.76 -14.95 -1.20
CA ARG A 388 11.35 -16.01 -2.03
C ARG A 388 12.59 -15.53 -2.76
N MET A 389 12.51 -14.37 -3.42
CA MET A 389 13.65 -13.83 -4.18
C MET A 389 14.85 -13.50 -3.28
N PHE A 390 14.60 -13.06 -2.05
CA PHE A 390 15.64 -12.83 -1.05
C PHE A 390 16.26 -14.14 -0.56
N ALA A 391 15.44 -15.13 -0.19
CA ALA A 391 15.90 -16.44 0.26
C ALA A 391 16.82 -17.12 -0.77
N LEU A 392 16.44 -17.07 -2.06
CA LEU A 392 17.19 -17.69 -3.15
C LEU A 392 18.46 -16.95 -3.57
N ARG A 393 18.65 -15.69 -3.14
CA ARG A 393 19.81 -14.86 -3.53
C ARG A 393 20.78 -14.63 -2.39
N SER A 394 20.27 -14.43 -1.17
CA SER A 394 21.04 -13.99 -0.02
C SER A 394 21.38 -15.13 0.94
N HIS A 395 20.68 -16.26 0.89
CA HIS A 395 20.86 -17.42 1.78
C HIS A 395 21.12 -17.07 3.26
N PRO A 396 20.19 -16.35 3.95
CA PRO A 396 20.21 -16.11 5.41
C PRO A 396 20.65 -17.28 6.28
N SER A 397 20.38 -18.52 5.86
CA SER A 397 20.82 -19.72 6.55
C SER A 397 22.34 -19.85 6.78
N THR A 398 23.15 -19.12 6.02
CA THR A 398 24.61 -19.06 6.16
C THR A 398 25.07 -18.25 7.38
N TYR A 399 24.24 -17.31 7.84
CA TYR A 399 24.51 -16.45 9.00
C TYR A 399 23.79 -16.89 10.27
N ALA A 400 22.84 -17.81 10.15
CA ALA A 400 22.11 -18.39 11.27
C ALA A 400 22.92 -19.51 11.97
N THR A 401 22.56 -19.81 13.22
CA THR A 401 23.18 -20.90 14.01
C THR A 401 22.12 -21.84 14.59
N GLY A 402 22.53 -23.02 15.06
CA GLY A 402 21.65 -23.97 15.74
C GLY A 402 20.42 -24.39 14.92
N THR A 403 19.26 -24.40 15.57
CA THR A 403 17.97 -24.79 14.98
C THR A 403 17.53 -23.84 13.87
N ASP A 404 17.82 -22.54 13.98
CA ASP A 404 17.41 -21.53 13.00
C ASP A 404 18.08 -21.80 11.64
N ALA A 405 19.37 -22.17 11.64
CA ALA A 405 20.07 -22.55 10.42
C ALA A 405 19.44 -23.77 9.73
N VAL A 406 18.95 -24.74 10.50
CA VAL A 406 18.27 -25.94 9.95
C VAL A 406 16.93 -25.56 9.33
N ILE A 407 16.13 -24.74 10.02
CA ILE A 407 14.83 -24.28 9.54
C ILE A 407 15.00 -23.47 8.25
N LEU A 408 15.92 -22.51 8.23
CA LEU A 408 16.15 -21.63 7.08
C LEU A 408 16.64 -22.40 5.86
N ARG A 409 17.59 -23.35 6.00
CA ARG A 409 18.05 -24.18 4.86
C ARG A 409 16.92 -25.00 4.25
N ARG A 410 16.06 -25.57 5.11
CA ARG A 410 14.90 -26.34 4.64
C ARG A 410 13.96 -25.44 3.83
N LEU A 411 13.57 -24.29 4.38
CA LEU A 411 12.69 -23.34 3.71
C LEU A 411 13.30 -22.78 2.42
N GLU A 412 14.60 -22.45 2.40
CA GLU A 412 15.32 -22.02 1.18
C GLU A 412 15.28 -23.09 0.08
N SER A 413 15.45 -24.36 0.45
CA SER A 413 15.33 -25.50 -0.47
C SER A 413 13.88 -25.69 -0.97
N GLU A 414 12.90 -25.58 -0.08
CA GLU A 414 11.47 -25.67 -0.41
C GLU A 414 11.05 -24.51 -1.34
N PHE A 415 11.51 -23.28 -1.10
CA PHE A 415 11.24 -22.14 -1.98
C PHE A 415 11.85 -22.30 -3.38
N ALA A 416 12.93 -23.07 -3.51
CA ALA A 416 13.55 -23.37 -4.81
C ALA A 416 12.79 -24.47 -5.57
N SER A 417 12.25 -25.47 -4.87
CA SER A 417 11.81 -26.75 -5.46
C SER A 417 10.31 -27.05 -5.35
N SER A 418 9.61 -26.46 -4.37
CA SER A 418 8.19 -26.69 -4.16
C SER A 418 7.35 -26.03 -5.26
N PRO A 419 6.29 -26.71 -5.75
CA PRO A 419 5.35 -26.09 -6.68
C PRO A 419 4.48 -25.00 -6.04
N VAL A 420 4.45 -24.92 -4.71
CA VAL A 420 3.62 -23.97 -3.95
C VAL A 420 4.44 -23.35 -2.83
N MET A 421 4.30 -22.04 -2.67
CA MET A 421 4.78 -21.28 -1.52
C MET A 421 3.59 -20.81 -0.70
N THR A 422 3.54 -21.17 0.58
CA THR A 422 2.46 -20.75 1.48
C THR A 422 2.81 -19.47 2.23
N GLU A 423 1.78 -18.71 2.63
CA GLU A 423 1.94 -17.55 3.51
C GLU A 423 2.64 -17.93 4.82
N SER A 424 2.31 -19.10 5.39
CA SER A 424 2.93 -19.64 6.61
C SER A 424 4.43 -19.87 6.45
N ASP A 425 4.87 -20.39 5.31
CA ASP A 425 6.30 -20.61 5.05
C ASP A 425 7.05 -19.28 4.99
N ALA A 426 6.47 -18.27 4.34
CA ALA A 426 7.05 -16.94 4.23
C ALA A 426 7.18 -16.24 5.60
N VAL A 427 6.13 -16.31 6.43
CA VAL A 427 6.15 -15.75 7.78
C VAL A 427 7.15 -16.48 8.66
N ASN A 428 7.15 -17.82 8.66
CA ASN A 428 8.10 -18.63 9.44
C ASN A 428 9.55 -18.35 9.02
N TYR A 429 9.79 -18.17 7.72
CA TYR A 429 11.10 -17.80 7.20
C TYR A 429 11.57 -16.46 7.77
N LEU A 430 10.72 -15.42 7.71
CA LEU A 430 11.06 -14.09 8.23
C LEU A 430 11.23 -14.09 9.75
N GLU A 431 10.32 -14.73 10.50
CA GLU A 431 10.41 -14.85 11.97
C GLU A 431 11.68 -15.58 12.41
N THR A 432 12.16 -16.56 11.64
CA THR A 432 13.43 -17.24 11.92
C THR A 432 14.64 -16.39 11.49
N ALA A 433 14.55 -15.77 10.31
CA ALA A 433 15.66 -15.01 9.74
C ALA A 433 16.01 -13.78 10.57
N VAL A 434 15.06 -13.13 11.26
CA VAL A 434 15.36 -11.93 12.07
C VAL A 434 16.40 -12.16 13.17
N HIS A 435 16.64 -13.41 13.59
CA HIS A 435 17.69 -13.72 14.56
C HIS A 435 19.11 -13.51 14.01
N ILE A 436 19.31 -13.48 12.68
CA ILE A 436 20.62 -13.19 12.09
C ILE A 436 21.02 -11.71 12.26
N LEU A 437 20.07 -10.83 12.62
CA LEU A 437 20.34 -9.42 12.88
C LEU A 437 21.25 -9.21 14.09
N ASP A 438 21.30 -10.20 14.99
CA ASP A 438 22.19 -10.18 16.17
C ASP A 438 23.59 -10.72 15.83
N ASN A 439 23.79 -11.26 14.63
CA ASN A 439 25.08 -11.76 14.19
C ASN A 439 25.90 -10.64 13.51
N PRO A 440 27.03 -10.20 14.10
CA PRO A 440 27.87 -9.13 13.55
C PRO A 440 28.56 -9.51 12.23
N ALA A 441 28.56 -10.79 11.85
CA ALA A 441 29.08 -11.24 10.56
C ALA A 441 28.06 -11.11 9.41
N THR A 442 26.80 -10.79 9.70
CA THR A 442 25.77 -10.60 8.66
C THR A 442 26.04 -9.30 7.89
N PRO A 443 26.14 -9.32 6.56
CA PRO A 443 26.33 -8.11 5.76
C PRO A 443 25.19 -7.09 5.92
N PRO A 444 25.49 -5.77 5.96
CA PRO A 444 24.47 -4.73 6.11
C PRO A 444 23.35 -4.77 5.05
N ASP A 445 23.68 -5.12 3.80
CA ASP A 445 22.68 -5.22 2.74
C ASP A 445 21.68 -6.37 2.99
N VAL A 446 22.13 -7.46 3.64
CA VAL A 446 21.26 -8.57 4.03
C VAL A 446 20.37 -8.15 5.22
N THR A 447 20.92 -7.45 6.20
CA THR A 447 20.16 -6.97 7.37
C THR A 447 19.09 -5.95 6.98
N ASP A 448 19.44 -4.97 6.15
CA ASP A 448 18.53 -3.89 5.72
C ASP A 448 17.39 -4.44 4.87
N ARG A 449 17.71 -5.41 3.99
CA ARG A 449 16.73 -6.05 3.12
C ARG A 449 15.80 -6.98 3.91
N LEU A 450 16.31 -7.67 4.92
CA LEU A 450 15.49 -8.47 5.83
C LEU A 450 14.54 -7.59 6.65
N ILE A 451 15.01 -6.49 7.24
CA ILE A 451 14.16 -5.52 7.95
C ILE A 451 13.06 -5.01 7.03
N THR A 452 13.43 -4.64 5.80
CA THR A 452 12.50 -4.16 4.77
C THR A 452 11.43 -5.22 4.46
N LEU A 453 11.79 -6.49 4.30
CA LEU A 453 10.83 -7.57 4.04
C LEU A 453 9.87 -7.84 5.21
N VAL A 454 10.35 -7.75 6.45
CA VAL A 454 9.50 -7.86 7.65
C VAL A 454 8.47 -6.73 7.66
N LEU A 455 8.91 -5.50 7.39
CA LEU A 455 8.01 -4.34 7.30
C LEU A 455 7.02 -4.47 6.15
N ARG A 456 7.46 -4.94 4.98
CA ARG A 456 6.59 -5.20 3.81
C ARG A 456 5.49 -6.21 4.14
N MET A 457 5.85 -7.31 4.77
CA MET A 457 4.90 -8.34 5.20
C MET A 457 3.93 -7.82 6.28
N LYS A 458 4.43 -7.05 7.27
CA LYS A 458 3.57 -6.47 8.33
C LYS A 458 2.61 -5.41 7.80
N ASN A 459 3.12 -4.50 6.99
CA ASN A 459 2.42 -3.28 6.57
C ASN A 459 1.69 -3.44 5.24
N ARG A 460 1.93 -4.54 4.51
CA ARG A 460 1.36 -4.79 3.16
C ARG A 460 1.67 -3.63 2.20
N SER A 461 2.81 -2.96 2.42
CA SER A 461 3.18 -1.70 1.78
C SER A 461 3.38 -1.82 0.27
N ASP A 462 3.82 -2.98 -0.21
CA ASP A 462 4.00 -3.24 -1.64
C ASP A 462 2.71 -3.30 -2.44
N GLY A 463 1.55 -3.35 -1.78
CA GLY A 463 0.28 -3.30 -2.49
C GLY A 463 -0.06 -1.89 -2.98
N ALA A 464 0.50 -0.85 -2.34
CA ALA A 464 0.02 0.52 -2.51
C ALA A 464 0.28 1.07 -3.91
N TYR A 465 1.54 1.03 -4.35
CA TYR A 465 1.93 1.50 -5.68
C TYR A 465 1.23 0.68 -6.79
N GLN A 466 1.23 -0.65 -6.66
CA GLN A 466 0.61 -1.56 -7.62
C GLN A 466 -0.91 -1.36 -7.69
N SER A 467 -1.59 -1.13 -6.57
CA SER A 467 -3.02 -0.83 -6.55
C SER A 467 -3.33 0.49 -7.25
N ALA A 468 -2.56 1.54 -6.97
CA ALA A 468 -2.68 2.82 -7.66
C ALA A 468 -2.45 2.68 -9.18
N PHE A 469 -1.49 1.84 -9.55
CA PHE A 469 -1.19 1.51 -10.95
C PHE A 469 -2.36 0.79 -11.63
N GLU A 470 -2.89 -0.26 -11.01
CA GLU A 470 -4.02 -1.02 -11.56
C GLU A 470 -5.27 -0.16 -11.69
N ILE A 471 -5.57 0.69 -10.70
CA ILE A 471 -6.69 1.64 -10.77
C ILE A 471 -6.52 2.58 -11.97
N ALA A 472 -5.34 3.19 -12.14
CA ALA A 472 -5.09 4.08 -13.26
C ALA A 472 -5.24 3.35 -14.60
N LEU A 473 -4.67 2.15 -14.73
CA LEU A 473 -4.73 1.33 -15.94
C LEU A 473 -6.16 0.91 -16.28
N ASP A 474 -6.90 0.40 -15.29
CA ASP A 474 -8.28 -0.02 -15.48
C ASP A 474 -9.13 1.16 -15.96
N GLU A 475 -9.06 2.30 -15.29
CA GLU A 475 -9.92 3.45 -15.61
C GLU A 475 -9.57 4.11 -16.95
N GLN A 476 -8.29 4.23 -17.29
CA GLN A 476 -7.89 4.69 -18.63
C GLN A 476 -8.38 3.71 -19.71
N THR A 477 -8.25 2.40 -19.46
CA THR A 477 -8.77 1.36 -20.35
C THR A 477 -10.29 1.49 -20.51
N ASN A 478 -11.03 1.74 -19.44
CA ASN A 478 -12.49 1.90 -19.49
C ASN A 478 -12.91 3.15 -20.27
N VAL A 479 -12.20 4.27 -20.14
CA VAL A 479 -12.42 5.46 -20.97
C VAL A 479 -12.22 5.14 -22.45
N LEU A 480 -11.16 4.39 -22.80
CA LEU A 480 -10.90 4.00 -24.18
C LEU A 480 -11.94 3.01 -24.73
N LEU A 481 -12.33 2.03 -23.92
CA LEU A 481 -13.39 1.08 -24.29
C LEU A 481 -14.70 1.82 -24.58
N ASN A 482 -15.04 2.82 -23.77
CA ASN A 482 -16.24 3.62 -23.97
C ASN A 482 -16.14 4.52 -25.22
N THR A 483 -15.06 5.28 -25.35
CA THR A 483 -14.93 6.31 -26.40
C THR A 483 -14.50 5.76 -27.77
N ALA A 484 -13.64 4.76 -27.82
CA ALA A 484 -13.05 4.24 -29.06
C ALA A 484 -13.68 2.93 -29.54
N PHE A 485 -14.26 2.13 -28.63
CA PHE A 485 -14.84 0.82 -28.94
C PHE A 485 -16.36 0.77 -28.73
N GLY A 486 -16.98 1.78 -28.12
CA GLY A 486 -18.42 1.84 -27.90
C GLY A 486 -18.92 0.88 -26.82
N ALA A 487 -18.05 0.42 -25.92
CA ALA A 487 -18.47 -0.33 -24.75
C ALA A 487 -19.10 0.65 -23.75
N ASP A 488 -20.42 0.61 -23.59
CA ASP A 488 -21.18 1.52 -22.72
C ASP A 488 -20.93 1.21 -21.23
N ILE A 489 -19.76 1.64 -20.74
CA ILE A 489 -19.32 1.51 -19.36
C ILE A 489 -19.80 2.73 -18.58
N ASP A 490 -20.48 2.53 -17.46
CA ASP A 490 -20.90 3.64 -16.62
C ASP A 490 -19.68 4.33 -15.99
N LEU A 491 -19.39 5.54 -16.48
CA LEU A 491 -18.36 6.45 -15.97
C LEU A 491 -18.99 7.72 -15.39
N GLY A 492 -20.28 7.68 -15.06
CA GLY A 492 -20.98 8.78 -14.42
C GLY A 492 -20.48 8.99 -12.99
N ILE A 493 -20.52 10.24 -12.52
CA ILE A 493 -19.97 10.63 -11.22
C ILE A 493 -20.42 9.75 -10.05
N ARG A 494 -21.70 9.35 -10.05
CA ARG A 494 -22.25 8.44 -9.02
C ARG A 494 -21.48 7.13 -8.99
N TYR A 495 -21.33 6.48 -10.13
CA TYR A 495 -20.66 5.19 -10.22
C TYR A 495 -19.16 5.31 -9.92
N LEU A 496 -18.53 6.41 -10.36
CA LEU A 496 -17.13 6.71 -10.05
C LEU A 496 -16.88 6.80 -8.54
N PHE A 497 -17.62 7.66 -7.81
CA PHE A 497 -17.40 7.82 -6.38
C PHE A 497 -17.83 6.59 -5.56
N TYR A 498 -18.88 5.89 -6.01
CA TYR A 498 -19.45 4.77 -5.26
C TYR A 498 -18.66 3.46 -5.39
N LEU A 499 -18.17 3.14 -6.60
CA LEU A 499 -17.55 1.84 -6.89
C LEU A 499 -16.17 1.94 -7.52
N ARG A 500 -15.93 2.91 -8.41
CA ARG A 500 -14.68 3.00 -9.20
C ARG A 500 -13.62 3.95 -8.63
N SER A 501 -13.82 4.47 -7.42
CA SER A 501 -12.90 5.43 -6.80
C SER A 501 -11.62 4.78 -6.27
N GLY A 502 -11.67 3.50 -5.92
CA GLY A 502 -10.54 2.81 -5.30
C GLY A 502 -10.07 3.50 -4.02
N PHE A 503 -10.96 4.19 -3.30
CA PHE A 503 -10.55 5.01 -2.16
C PHE A 503 -9.93 4.16 -1.05
N THR A 504 -10.37 2.92 -0.86
CA THR A 504 -9.84 2.02 0.17
C THR A 504 -8.34 1.74 -0.01
N PRO A 505 -7.87 1.19 -1.15
CA PRO A 505 -6.43 1.01 -1.35
C PRO A 505 -5.66 2.33 -1.46
N LEU A 506 -6.26 3.39 -2.02
CA LEU A 506 -5.57 4.69 -2.17
C LEU A 506 -5.40 5.46 -0.85
N PHE A 507 -6.23 5.18 0.15
CA PHE A 507 -6.04 5.64 1.54
C PHE A 507 -5.32 4.60 2.41
N LEU A 508 -4.66 3.61 1.79
CA LEU A 508 -3.86 2.60 2.48
C LEU A 508 -4.63 1.84 3.57
N ASP A 509 -5.91 1.53 3.32
CA ASP A 509 -6.80 0.83 4.26
C ASP A 509 -6.15 -0.43 4.85
N SER A 510 -5.50 -1.23 4.00
CA SER A 510 -4.88 -2.48 4.43
C SER A 510 -3.54 -2.32 5.15
N ASN A 511 -2.98 -1.10 5.26
CA ASN A 511 -1.67 -0.82 5.87
C ASN A 511 -1.83 -0.34 7.33
N PRO A 512 -1.53 -1.20 8.33
CA PRO A 512 -1.71 -0.85 9.73
C PRO A 512 -0.82 0.30 10.22
N SER A 513 0.27 0.62 9.51
CA SER A 513 1.11 1.76 9.87
C SER A 513 0.51 3.11 9.45
N ALA A 514 -0.45 3.10 8.51
CA ALA A 514 -1.13 4.30 7.99
C ALA A 514 -2.51 4.53 8.64
N THR A 515 -3.26 3.45 8.88
CA THR A 515 -4.65 3.51 9.38
C THR A 515 -4.87 2.75 10.69
N GLY A 516 -3.85 2.09 11.25
CA GLY A 516 -4.02 1.20 12.38
C GLY A 516 -4.69 -0.13 11.99
N GLU A 517 -4.87 -1.04 12.95
CA GLU A 517 -5.58 -2.30 12.71
C GLU A 517 -7.09 -2.12 12.89
N HIS A 518 -7.87 -2.55 11.90
CA HIS A 518 -9.32 -2.59 11.96
C HIS A 518 -9.88 -3.82 11.22
N GLY A 519 -11.17 -4.08 11.40
CA GLY A 519 -11.89 -5.13 10.68
C GLY A 519 -12.17 -4.76 9.21
N ARG A 520 -12.97 -5.56 8.53
CA ARG A 520 -13.44 -5.25 7.16
C ARG A 520 -14.22 -3.94 7.16
N LEU A 521 -13.95 -3.06 6.20
CA LEU A 521 -14.69 -1.81 6.02
C LEU A 521 -16.13 -2.01 5.56
N PHE A 522 -16.38 -3.10 4.84
CA PHE A 522 -17.70 -3.42 4.29
C PHE A 522 -18.18 -4.79 4.80
N PRO A 523 -19.49 -4.95 5.03
CA PRO A 523 -20.09 -6.24 5.32
C PRO A 523 -19.85 -7.23 4.17
N SER A 524 -19.68 -8.50 4.53
CA SER A 524 -19.57 -9.58 3.54
C SER A 524 -20.86 -9.71 2.71
N ASN A 525 -20.70 -10.06 1.45
CA ASN A 525 -21.80 -10.46 0.58
C ASN A 525 -22.39 -11.79 1.09
N THR A 526 -23.67 -11.79 1.45
CA THR A 526 -24.38 -12.97 1.96
C THR A 526 -25.25 -13.65 0.89
N LEU A 527 -25.21 -13.20 -0.37
CA LEU A 527 -25.97 -13.83 -1.44
C LEU A 527 -25.52 -15.27 -1.64
N ALA A 528 -26.49 -16.17 -1.80
CA ALA A 528 -26.20 -17.55 -2.08
C ALA A 528 -25.48 -17.67 -3.42
N SER A 529 -24.62 -18.68 -3.52
CA SER A 529 -23.79 -18.87 -4.70
C SER A 529 -24.59 -19.14 -5.99
N THR A 530 -25.85 -19.58 -5.86
CA THR A 530 -26.84 -19.75 -6.94
C THR A 530 -27.52 -18.45 -7.37
N GLU A 531 -27.46 -17.40 -6.54
CA GLU A 531 -28.02 -16.07 -6.82
C GLU A 531 -27.01 -15.16 -7.52
N GLN A 532 -25.74 -15.58 -7.59
CA GLN A 532 -24.68 -14.85 -8.26
C GLN A 532 -24.69 -15.14 -9.77
N PRO A 533 -24.32 -14.16 -10.62
CA PRO A 533 -24.41 -14.29 -12.08
C PRO A 533 -23.30 -15.16 -12.71
N PHE A 534 -22.50 -15.84 -11.88
CA PHE A 534 -21.27 -16.48 -12.32
C PHE A 534 -21.50 -17.91 -12.79
N VAL A 535 -20.97 -18.21 -13.98
CA VAL A 535 -20.71 -19.56 -14.45
C VAL A 535 -19.22 -19.83 -14.34
N TYR A 536 -18.86 -21.00 -13.82
CA TYR A 536 -17.48 -21.35 -13.55
C TYR A 536 -16.93 -22.25 -14.65
N TYR A 537 -15.67 -22.03 -15.06
CA TYR A 537 -15.00 -22.84 -16.07
C TYR A 537 -15.05 -24.33 -15.75
N SER A 538 -14.79 -24.69 -14.49
CA SER A 538 -14.83 -26.07 -14.05
C SER A 538 -16.23 -26.69 -14.11
N LEU A 539 -17.31 -25.89 -14.20
CA LEU A 539 -18.70 -26.36 -14.30
C LEU A 539 -19.20 -26.42 -15.75
N LEU A 540 -18.48 -25.86 -16.72
CA LEU A 540 -18.76 -26.00 -18.16
C LEU A 540 -18.46 -27.43 -18.67
N ARG A 541 -18.50 -28.46 -17.79
CA ARG A 541 -18.07 -29.85 -18.06
C ARG A 541 -18.95 -30.62 -19.04
N LEU A 542 -20.12 -30.11 -19.38
CA LEU A 542 -21.11 -30.88 -20.14
C LEU A 542 -20.89 -30.84 -21.66
N SER A 543 -19.94 -30.03 -22.16
CA SER A 543 -19.53 -30.06 -23.57
C SER A 543 -18.10 -29.49 -23.75
N PRO A 544 -17.16 -30.23 -24.36
CA PRO A 544 -15.84 -29.72 -24.75
C PRO A 544 -15.92 -28.45 -25.62
N ASP A 545 -16.94 -28.36 -26.49
CA ASP A 545 -17.13 -27.22 -27.39
C ASP A 545 -17.43 -25.94 -26.60
N THR A 546 -18.26 -26.04 -25.55
CA THR A 546 -18.58 -24.91 -24.68
C THR A 546 -17.36 -24.39 -23.92
N ARG A 547 -16.43 -25.28 -23.51
CA ARG A 547 -15.17 -24.87 -22.88
C ARG A 547 -14.25 -24.15 -23.87
N LEU A 548 -14.13 -24.67 -25.09
CA LEU A 548 -13.32 -24.03 -26.14
C LEU A 548 -13.89 -22.65 -26.50
N GLU A 549 -15.22 -22.52 -26.55
CA GLU A 549 -15.89 -21.24 -26.77
C GLU A 549 -15.61 -20.25 -25.63
N ALA A 550 -15.71 -20.67 -24.37
CA ALA A 550 -15.36 -19.81 -23.23
C ALA A 550 -13.90 -19.33 -23.25
N ILE A 551 -12.95 -20.19 -23.67
CA ILE A 551 -11.54 -19.81 -23.83
C ILE A 551 -11.36 -18.81 -24.98
N LYS A 552 -12.06 -19.02 -26.11
CA LYS A 552 -12.06 -18.09 -27.24
C LYS A 552 -12.63 -16.72 -26.85
N ASP A 553 -13.72 -16.71 -26.09
CA ASP A 553 -14.34 -15.49 -25.58
C ASP A 553 -13.44 -14.75 -24.59
N MET A 554 -12.81 -15.49 -23.66
CA MET A 554 -11.80 -14.96 -22.76
C MET A 554 -10.63 -14.32 -23.51
N THR A 555 -10.15 -14.96 -24.58
CA THR A 555 -9.09 -14.42 -25.44
C THR A 555 -9.53 -13.10 -26.09
N SER A 556 -10.77 -13.05 -26.58
CA SER A 556 -11.34 -11.86 -27.22
C SER A 556 -11.51 -10.72 -26.22
N TYR A 557 -11.99 -11.02 -25.02
CA TYR A 557 -12.08 -10.08 -23.90
C TYR A 557 -10.72 -9.51 -23.52
N ILE A 558 -9.71 -10.36 -23.29
CA ILE A 558 -8.37 -9.93 -22.88
C ILE A 558 -7.73 -9.08 -23.97
N ARG A 559 -7.80 -9.50 -25.25
CA ARG A 559 -7.24 -8.73 -26.37
C ARG A 559 -7.89 -7.36 -26.52
N LEU A 560 -9.19 -7.24 -26.26
CA LEU A 560 -9.88 -5.96 -26.29
C LEU A 560 -9.34 -5.03 -25.19
N HIS A 561 -9.21 -5.51 -23.96
CA HIS A 561 -8.74 -4.71 -22.82
C HIS A 561 -7.23 -4.38 -22.93
N VAL A 562 -6.40 -5.37 -23.25
CA VAL A 562 -4.95 -5.18 -23.47
C VAL A 562 -4.71 -4.29 -24.70
N GLY A 563 -5.48 -4.48 -25.78
CA GLY A 563 -5.38 -3.65 -26.98
C GLY A 563 -5.81 -2.21 -26.73
N ALA A 564 -6.83 -1.99 -25.89
CA ALA A 564 -7.21 -0.66 -25.42
C ALA A 564 -6.09 -0.04 -24.57
N ALA A 565 -5.56 -0.77 -23.59
CA ALA A 565 -4.42 -0.32 -22.77
C ALA A 565 -3.20 0.06 -23.63
N ALA A 566 -2.84 -0.76 -24.63
CA ALA A 566 -1.71 -0.50 -25.51
C ALA A 566 -1.93 0.65 -26.52
N LYS A 567 -3.18 0.89 -26.93
CA LYS A 567 -3.54 2.09 -27.71
C LYS A 567 -3.58 3.36 -26.87
N GLY A 568 -3.74 3.20 -25.55
CA GLY A 568 -3.74 4.25 -24.54
C GLY A 568 -2.38 4.88 -24.26
N ASP A 569 -1.28 4.36 -24.84
CA ASP A 569 0.02 5.05 -24.99
C ASP A 569 -0.10 6.27 -25.96
N ILE A 570 -1.12 7.09 -25.75
CA ILE A 570 -1.32 8.37 -26.43
C ILE A 570 -0.40 9.36 -25.73
N ARG A 571 0.70 9.64 -26.44
CA ARG A 571 1.69 10.69 -26.17
C ARG A 571 1.11 12.03 -25.75
#